data_AF-A0A9D5XBR7-F1
#
_entry.id   AF-A0A9D5XBR7-F1
#
_cell.length_a   1.000
_cell.length_b   1.000
_cell.length_c   1.000
_cell.angle_alpha   90.00
_cell.angle_beta   90.00
_cell.angle_gamma   90.00
#
_symmetry.space_group_name_H-M   'P 1'
#
loop_
_entity.id
_entity.type
_entity.pdbx_description
1 polymer ?
#
loop_
_entity_poly.entity_id
_entity_poly.type
_entity_poly.pdbx_seq_one_letter_code
_entity_poly.pdbx_strand_id
1 'polypeptide(L)'
;MSQSGIASICAALRHLLPFAELADVELETIARHGKMRRYEPGTLILPKAKIANMLVVQMAGSAVIEQTGEANTQPAPAIFDASGLLFGLEAVGDYVAGPDGLEALLFAKPHVYTMALECPSFTVGLLRMQEGDAR
;
A
#
# COMPACT_ATOMS: atom_id res chain seq x y z
N MET A 1 -17.85 1.37 7.72
CA MET A 1 -17.11 0.36 8.52
C MET A 1 -17.56 0.44 9.96
N SER A 2 -17.63 -0.69 10.67
CA SER A 2 -17.93 -0.71 12.11
C SER A 2 -16.73 -0.19 12.92
N GLN A 3 -16.97 0.26 14.16
CA GLN A 3 -15.93 0.73 15.08
C GLN A 3 -14.87 -0.36 15.35
N SER A 4 -15.30 -1.62 15.43
CA SER A 4 -14.39 -2.78 15.55
C SER A 4 -13.50 -2.96 14.31
N GLY A 5 -13.98 -2.62 13.11
CA GLY A 5 -13.19 -2.76 11.88
C GLY A 5 -12.09 -1.71 11.76
N ILE A 6 -12.35 -0.48 12.22
CA ILE A 6 -11.34 0.60 12.22
C ILE A 6 -10.20 0.29 13.20
N ALA A 7 -10.52 -0.22 14.39
CA ALA A 7 -9.50 -0.60 15.37
C ALA A 7 -8.54 -1.68 14.83
N SER A 8 -9.07 -2.71 14.16
CA SER A 8 -8.24 -3.75 13.53
C SER A 8 -7.33 -3.19 12.43
N ILE A 9 -7.84 -2.25 11.62
CA ILE A 9 -7.02 -1.59 10.58
C ILE A 9 -5.92 -0.75 11.22
N CYS A 10 -6.24 0.04 12.23
CA CYS A 10 -5.23 0.85 12.93
C CYS A 10 -4.14 -0.04 13.52
N ALA A 11 -4.50 -1.15 14.15
CA ALA A 11 -3.55 -2.11 14.70
C ALA A 11 -2.60 -2.67 13.62
N ALA A 12 -3.13 -3.05 12.46
CA ALA A 12 -2.31 -3.55 11.35
C ALA A 12 -1.38 -2.47 10.77
N LEU A 13 -1.90 -1.26 10.53
CA LEU A 13 -1.14 -0.14 9.96
C LEU A 13 0.00 0.31 10.89
N ARG A 14 -0.17 0.20 12.21
CA ARG A 14 0.82 0.63 13.22
C ARG A 14 2.21 0.02 13.04
N HIS A 15 2.32 -1.10 12.35
CA HIS A 15 3.57 -1.83 12.11
C HIS A 15 4.21 -1.53 10.76
N LEU A 16 3.62 -0.64 9.96
CA LEU A 16 4.05 -0.37 8.59
C LEU A 16 4.41 1.11 8.45
N LEU A 17 5.61 1.42 7.93
CA LEU A 17 5.89 2.78 7.45
C LEU A 17 5.05 3.05 6.18
N PRO A 18 4.47 4.24 6.01
CA PRO A 18 4.64 5.45 6.82
C PRO A 18 3.75 5.54 8.06
N PHE A 19 2.79 4.63 8.21
CA PHE A 19 1.72 4.73 9.21
C PHE A 19 2.19 4.56 10.66
N ALA A 20 3.31 3.87 10.89
CA ALA A 20 3.90 3.66 12.21
C ALA A 20 4.30 4.97 12.94
N GLU A 21 4.51 6.05 12.19
CA GLU A 21 4.92 7.37 12.73
C GLU A 21 3.72 8.27 13.11
N LEU A 22 2.50 7.82 12.83
CA LEU A 22 1.28 8.60 13.05
C LEU A 22 0.79 8.51 14.50
N ALA A 23 0.30 9.63 15.01
CA ALA A 23 -0.47 9.64 16.25
C ALA A 23 -1.80 8.87 16.06
N ASP A 24 -2.38 8.37 17.16
CA ASP A 24 -3.58 7.50 17.12
C ASP A 24 -4.74 8.16 16.38
N VAL A 25 -4.95 9.46 16.62
CA VAL A 25 -6.02 10.25 15.99
C VAL A 25 -5.80 10.42 14.48
N GLU A 26 -4.56 10.59 14.05
CA GLU A 26 -4.20 10.70 12.62
C GLU A 26 -4.39 9.34 11.95
N LEU A 27 -3.92 8.27 12.59
CA LEU A 27 -4.04 6.90 12.10
C LEU A 27 -5.50 6.48 11.96
N GLU A 28 -6.34 6.81 12.95
CA GLU A 28 -7.76 6.54 12.89
C GLU A 28 -8.45 7.33 11.77
N THR A 29 -8.10 8.60 11.60
CA THR A 29 -8.61 9.44 10.51
C THR A 29 -8.23 8.84 9.15
N ILE A 30 -6.97 8.43 9.00
CA ILE A 30 -6.45 7.79 7.80
C ILE A 30 -7.18 6.47 7.54
N ALA A 31 -7.29 5.59 8.53
CA ALA A 31 -7.98 4.30 8.40
C ALA A 31 -9.42 4.43 7.87
N ARG A 32 -10.10 5.55 8.15
CA ARG A 32 -11.47 5.83 7.65
C ARG A 32 -11.52 6.15 6.16
N HIS A 33 -10.43 6.64 5.56
CA HIS A 33 -10.33 6.94 4.14
C HIS A 33 -9.89 5.74 3.29
N GLY A 34 -9.38 4.68 3.93
CA GLY A 34 -9.00 3.46 3.25
C GLY A 34 -10.21 2.64 2.83
N LYS A 35 -10.14 2.03 1.64
CA LYS A 35 -11.16 1.11 1.14
C LYS A 35 -10.63 -0.32 1.12
N MET A 36 -11.26 -1.18 1.91
CA MET A 36 -10.95 -2.62 1.88
C MET A 36 -11.36 -3.23 0.54
N ARG A 37 -10.47 -4.05 -0.03
CA ARG A 37 -10.72 -4.83 -1.24
C ARG A 37 -10.08 -6.20 -1.12
N ARG A 38 -10.81 -7.22 -1.58
CA ARG A 38 -10.32 -8.59 -1.71
C ARG A 38 -10.00 -8.88 -3.17
N TYR A 39 -8.92 -9.59 -3.39
CA TYR A 39 -8.46 -10.10 -4.67
C TYR A 39 -8.31 -11.61 -4.56
N GLU A 40 -8.87 -12.34 -5.52
CA GLU A 40 -8.72 -13.78 -5.60
C GLU A 40 -7.30 -14.14 -6.07
N PRO A 41 -6.82 -15.36 -5.79
CA PRO A 41 -5.49 -15.80 -6.22
C PRO A 41 -5.26 -15.59 -7.72
N GLY A 42 -4.08 -15.10 -8.09
CA GLY A 42 -3.71 -14.82 -9.49
C GLY A 42 -4.38 -13.58 -10.10
N THR A 43 -5.16 -12.82 -9.33
CA THR A 43 -5.77 -11.57 -9.85
C THR A 43 -4.71 -10.50 -10.06
N LEU A 44 -4.68 -9.91 -11.24
CA LEU A 44 -3.87 -8.72 -11.53
C LEU A 44 -4.38 -7.51 -10.74
N ILE A 45 -3.51 -6.93 -9.92
CA ILE A 45 -3.78 -5.76 -9.06
C ILE A 45 -3.34 -4.48 -9.76
N LEU A 46 -2.10 -4.44 -10.24
CA LEU A 46 -1.51 -3.32 -10.96
C LEU A 46 -0.71 -3.84 -12.15
N PRO A 47 -1.05 -3.45 -13.39
CA PRO A 47 -0.29 -3.88 -14.56
C PRO A 47 1.07 -3.18 -14.64
N LYS A 48 2.07 -3.88 -15.19
CA LYS A 48 3.36 -3.32 -15.59
C LYS A 48 3.16 -2.12 -16.52
N ALA A 49 4.09 -1.16 -16.45
CA ALA A 49 4.09 0.04 -17.27
C ALA A 49 2.85 0.93 -17.07
N LYS A 50 2.12 0.76 -15.95
CA LYS A 50 1.06 1.66 -15.53
C LYS A 50 1.50 2.48 -14.34
N ILE A 51 1.02 3.72 -14.32
CA ILE A 51 1.19 4.63 -13.20
C ILE A 51 0.05 4.39 -12.21
N ALA A 52 0.41 4.23 -10.94
CA ALA A 52 -0.50 4.21 -9.80
C ALA A 52 -1.56 5.31 -9.85
N ASN A 53 -2.78 4.97 -9.45
CA ASN A 53 -3.73 5.98 -8.94
C ASN A 53 -4.15 5.72 -7.49
N MET A 54 -3.54 4.73 -6.84
CA MET A 54 -3.81 4.35 -5.46
C MET A 54 -2.58 3.77 -4.77
N LEU A 55 -2.51 3.96 -3.46
CA LEU A 55 -1.57 3.26 -2.59
C LEU A 55 -2.24 1.96 -2.13
N VAL A 56 -1.52 0.85 -2.21
CA VAL A 56 -2.02 -0.46 -1.80
C VAL A 56 -1.28 -0.90 -0.55
N VAL A 57 -2.03 -1.24 0.51
CA VAL A 57 -1.49 -1.79 1.75
C VAL A 57 -2.00 -3.22 1.92
N GLN A 58 -1.10 -4.18 2.05
CA GLN A 58 -1.42 -5.57 2.31
C GLN A 58 -1.87 -5.77 3.76
N MET A 59 -3.11 -6.23 3.95
CA MET A 59 -3.72 -6.45 5.27
C MET A 59 -3.74 -7.94 5.64
N ALA A 60 -3.95 -8.82 4.66
CA ALA A 60 -3.86 -10.27 4.79
C ALA A 60 -3.59 -10.91 3.41
N GLY A 61 -3.12 -12.16 3.41
CA GLY A 61 -2.66 -12.82 2.18
C GLY A 61 -1.34 -12.22 1.70
N SER A 62 -1.07 -12.28 0.39
CA SER A 62 0.16 -11.75 -0.20
C SER A 62 -0.02 -11.24 -1.62
N ALA A 63 0.89 -10.39 -2.06
CA ALA A 63 1.06 -10.05 -3.47
C ALA A 63 2.48 -10.40 -3.93
N VAL A 64 2.62 -10.61 -5.23
CA VAL A 64 3.89 -10.87 -5.90
C VAL A 64 4.04 -9.92 -7.09
N ILE A 65 5.28 -9.68 -7.49
CA ILE A 65 5.62 -8.94 -8.70
C ILE A 65 6.13 -9.95 -9.73
N GLU A 66 5.42 -10.06 -10.84
CA GLU A 66 5.80 -10.87 -11.99
C GLU A 66 6.49 -9.99 -13.03
N GLN A 67 7.71 -10.35 -13.43
CA GLN A 67 8.43 -9.66 -14.49
C GLN A 67 8.29 -10.42 -15.81
N THR A 68 7.78 -9.73 -16.83
CA THR A 68 7.60 -10.32 -18.17
C THR A 68 8.94 -10.82 -18.72
N GLY A 69 9.03 -12.13 -18.97
CA GLY A 69 10.20 -12.77 -19.59
C GLY A 69 11.14 -13.51 -18.63
N GLU A 70 10.91 -13.44 -17.31
CA GLU A 70 11.67 -14.19 -16.32
C GLU A 70 10.73 -15.05 -15.47
N ALA A 71 11.15 -16.28 -15.13
CA ALA A 71 10.44 -17.13 -14.16
C ALA A 71 10.58 -16.65 -12.71
N ASN A 72 11.09 -15.42 -12.51
CA ASN A 72 11.35 -14.84 -11.21
C ASN A 72 10.12 -14.07 -10.74
N THR A 73 9.38 -14.71 -9.85
CA THR A 73 8.35 -14.08 -9.05
C THR A 73 9.00 -13.60 -7.75
N GLN A 74 8.91 -12.31 -7.45
CA GLN A 74 9.38 -11.74 -6.18
C GLN A 74 8.20 -11.32 -5.29
N PRO A 75 8.32 -11.40 -3.96
CA PRO A 75 7.31 -10.83 -3.07
C PRO A 75 7.13 -9.34 -3.32
N ALA A 76 5.88 -8.87 -3.35
CA ALA A 76 5.61 -7.44 -3.32
C ALA A 76 5.91 -6.88 -1.92
N PRO A 77 6.34 -5.61 -1.81
CA PRO A 77 6.41 -4.93 -0.53
C PRO A 77 5.04 -4.89 0.16
N ALA A 78 5.01 -4.81 1.49
CA ALA A 78 3.75 -4.74 2.25
C ALA A 78 2.91 -3.49 1.88
N ILE A 79 3.57 -2.44 1.43
CA ILE A 79 2.95 -1.26 0.84
C ILE A 79 3.59 -1.04 -0.51
N PHE A 80 2.79 -1.07 -1.57
CA PHE A 80 3.31 -0.87 -2.92
C PHE A 80 2.62 0.28 -3.63
N ASP A 81 3.34 0.76 -4.65
CA ASP A 81 2.95 1.83 -5.57
C ASP A 81 3.01 3.25 -4.99
N ALA A 82 3.68 3.45 -3.85
CA ALA A 82 3.98 4.78 -3.32
C ALA A 82 4.77 5.64 -4.33
N SER A 83 5.78 5.06 -4.96
CA SER A 83 6.62 5.76 -5.94
C SER A 83 5.84 6.13 -7.21
N GLY A 84 4.95 5.26 -7.68
CA GLY A 84 4.07 5.57 -8.80
C GLY A 84 3.07 6.68 -8.47
N LEU A 85 2.54 6.69 -7.25
CA LEU A 85 1.57 7.68 -6.81
C LEU A 85 2.19 9.07 -6.63
N LEU A 86 3.36 9.13 -5.98
CA LEU A 86 4.04 10.37 -5.59
C LEU A 86 4.85 10.98 -6.74
N PHE A 87 5.52 10.15 -7.54
CA PHE A 87 6.47 10.59 -8.56
C PHE A 87 6.03 10.27 -10.00
N GLY A 88 4.89 9.60 -10.18
CA GLY A 88 4.40 9.23 -11.51
C GLY A 88 5.23 8.14 -12.18
N LEU A 89 5.95 7.33 -11.41
CA LEU A 89 6.74 6.21 -11.93
C LEU A 89 5.82 5.06 -12.34
N GLU A 90 6.22 4.37 -13.40
CA GLU A 90 5.52 3.19 -13.86
C GLU A 90 5.85 1.96 -13.01
N ALA A 91 4.88 1.06 -12.84
CA ALA A 91 5.09 -0.22 -12.19
C ALA A 91 6.17 -1.05 -12.90
N VAL A 92 7.15 -1.53 -12.12
CA VAL A 92 8.30 -2.31 -12.62
C VAL A 92 7.93 -3.73 -13.12
N GLY A 93 6.76 -4.22 -12.73
CA GLY A 93 6.22 -5.53 -13.08
C GLY A 93 4.73 -5.60 -12.82
N ASP A 94 4.12 -6.72 -13.15
CA ASP A 94 2.72 -7.00 -12.87
C ASP A 94 2.58 -7.38 -11.39
N TYR A 95 1.82 -6.60 -10.63
CA TYR A 95 1.48 -6.97 -9.26
C TYR A 95 0.27 -7.89 -9.28
N VAL A 96 0.44 -9.10 -8.76
CA VAL A 96 -0.57 -10.16 -8.79
C VAL A 96 -0.84 -10.64 -7.38
N ALA A 97 -2.10 -10.96 -7.07
CA ALA A 97 -2.47 -11.56 -5.79
C ALA A 97 -1.85 -12.97 -5.68
N GLY A 98 -1.23 -13.25 -4.53
CA GLY A 98 -0.56 -14.51 -4.25
C GLY A 98 -1.51 -15.72 -4.15
N PRO A 99 -0.99 -16.91 -3.85
CA PRO A 99 -1.77 -18.16 -3.89
C PRO A 99 -2.94 -18.21 -2.89
N ASP A 100 -2.86 -17.48 -1.79
CA ASP A 100 -3.93 -17.36 -0.79
C ASP A 100 -4.87 -16.16 -1.04
N GLY A 101 -4.65 -15.43 -2.14
CA GLY A 101 -5.30 -14.17 -2.46
C GLY A 101 -4.69 -12.99 -1.68
N LEU A 102 -5.34 -11.84 -1.80
CA LEU A 102 -4.93 -10.61 -1.12
C LEU A 102 -6.16 -9.90 -0.56
N GLU A 103 -6.07 -9.51 0.72
CA GLU A 103 -6.93 -8.50 1.30
C GLU A 103 -6.10 -7.22 1.48
N ALA A 104 -6.54 -6.14 0.83
CA ALA A 104 -5.79 -4.89 0.79
C ALA A 104 -6.65 -3.70 1.23
N LEU A 105 -5.99 -2.75 1.89
CA LEU A 105 -6.53 -1.42 2.16
C LEU A 105 -6.01 -0.46 1.09
N LEU A 106 -6.93 0.15 0.34
CA LEU A 106 -6.61 1.03 -0.78
C LEU A 106 -6.83 2.49 -0.42
N PHE A 107 -5.84 3.33 -0.71
CA PHE A 107 -5.98 4.79 -0.60
C PHE A 107 -5.89 5.43 -1.98
N ALA A 108 -6.93 6.15 -2.38
CA ALA A 108 -6.91 6.88 -3.64
C ALA A 108 -5.88 8.02 -3.58
N LYS A 109 -5.27 8.35 -4.73
CA LYS A 109 -4.27 9.42 -4.86
C LYS A 109 -4.65 10.73 -4.15
N PRO A 110 -5.86 11.30 -4.31
CA PRO A 110 -6.21 12.54 -3.60
C PRO A 110 -6.09 12.42 -2.07
N HIS A 111 -6.48 11.28 -1.49
CA HIS A 111 -6.36 11.05 -0.05
C HIS A 111 -4.91 10.96 0.40
N VAL A 112 -4.05 10.31 -0.38
CA VAL A 112 -2.61 10.24 -0.05
C VAL A 112 -1.96 11.61 -0.08
N TYR A 113 -2.34 12.48 -1.02
CA TYR A 113 -1.86 13.86 -1.04
C TYR A 113 -2.36 14.66 0.15
N THR A 114 -3.64 14.51 0.53
CA THR A 114 -4.17 15.11 1.77
C THR A 114 -3.42 14.61 3.00
N MET A 115 -3.16 13.31 3.11
CA MET A 115 -2.38 12.74 4.23
C MET A 115 -0.98 13.34 4.31
N ALA A 116 -0.28 13.45 3.18
CA ALA A 116 1.07 14.02 3.15
C ALA A 116 1.10 15.51 3.53
N LEU A 117 0.03 16.26 3.22
CA LEU A 117 -0.10 17.68 3.54
C LEU A 117 -0.47 17.91 5.02
N GLU A 118 -1.43 17.15 5.52
CA GLU A 118 -2.02 17.36 6.85
C GLU A 118 -1.24 16.63 7.96
N CYS A 119 -0.50 15.57 7.63
CA CYS A 119 0.26 14.76 8.58
C CYS A 119 1.75 14.75 8.21
N PRO A 120 2.58 15.69 8.71
CA PRO A 120 4.01 15.72 8.40
C PRO A 120 4.76 14.41 8.72
N SER A 121 4.35 13.71 9.78
CA SER A 121 4.91 12.41 10.16
C SER A 121 4.68 11.33 9.09
N PHE A 122 3.58 11.39 8.34
CA PHE A 122 3.33 10.51 7.20
C PHE A 122 4.38 10.70 6.12
N THR A 123 4.69 11.96 5.79
CA THR A 123 5.72 12.32 4.79
C THR A 123 7.11 11.86 5.24
N VAL A 124 7.46 12.03 6.53
CA VAL A 124 8.71 11.50 7.09
C VAL A 124 8.77 9.98 6.97
N GLY A 125 7.68 9.28 7.29
CA GLY A 125 7.58 7.84 7.16
C GLY A 125 7.76 7.36 5.71
N LEU A 126 7.23 8.11 4.74
CA LEU A 126 7.38 7.79 3.31
C LEU A 126 8.84 7.91 2.87
N LEU A 127 9.54 8.96 3.30
CA LEU A 127 10.95 9.15 3.00
C LEU A 127 11.80 7.99 3.56
N ARG A 128 11.57 7.61 4.82
CA ARG A 128 12.27 6.48 5.46
C ARG A 128 12.03 5.15 4.76
N MET A 129 10.80 4.93 4.29
CA MET A 129 10.45 3.73 3.53
C MET A 129 11.27 3.64 2.24
N GLN A 130 11.44 4.75 1.50
CA GLN A 130 12.28 4.79 0.30
C GLN A 130 13.78 4.58 0.61
N GLU A 131 14.27 5.05 1.74
CA GLU A 131 15.65 4.81 2.19
C GLU A 131 15.90 3.35 2.59
N GLY A 132 14.86 2.68 3.13
CA GLY A 132 14.89 1.27 3.49
C GLY A 132 14.89 0.32 2.29
N ASP A 133 14.15 0.67 1.23
CA ASP A 133 14.08 -0.11 -0.03
C ASP A 133 15.35 0.04 -0.91
N ALA A 134 16.21 1.03 -0.62
CA ALA A 134 17.44 1.33 -1.37
C ALA A 134 18.70 0.61 -0.85
N ARG A 135 18.56 -0.36 0.06
CA ARG A 135 19.65 -1.17 0.64
C ARG A 135 19.42 -2.65 0.39
#